data_AF-X0ZF80-F1
#
_entry.id   AF-X0ZF80-F1
#
_cell.length_a   1.000
_cell.length_b   1.000
_cell.length_c   1.000
_cell.angle_alpha   90.00
_cell.angle_beta   90.00
_cell.angle_gamma   90.00
#
_symmetry.space_group_name_H-M   'P 1'
#
loop_
_entity.id
_entity.type
_entity.pdbx_description
1 polymer ?
#
loop_
_entity_poly.entity_id
_entity_poly.type
_entity_poly.pdbx_seq_one_letter_code
_entity_poly.pdbx_strand_id
1 'polypeptide(L)'
;YALMHRMELDKELLETLAEAAHEVFCDDLRARGYKYGPITRKNKKVHSSLKPYAELPENEKEQNRNNVKDIPNKLASVGYALLPARSDETPSGFSDDEIEKLAGMEHERWMQQKFDTGWRYAKKTNKLKKLHKELVAWHGLPHEEQEKDRGLVRGIPKILAKAGYTMVKLGQESND
;
A
#
# COMPACT_ATOMS: atom_id res chain seq x y z
N TYR A 1 -18.97 -26.27 4.10
CA TYR A 1 -17.97 -25.97 3.06
C TYR A 1 -18.40 -24.75 2.26
N ALA A 2 -18.14 -23.54 2.78
CA ALA A 2 -18.32 -22.33 1.99
C ALA A 2 -17.08 -22.18 1.11
N LEU A 3 -17.24 -22.30 -0.20
CA LEU A 3 -16.24 -21.86 -1.17
C LEU A 3 -16.03 -20.36 -0.97
N MET A 4 -15.10 -19.97 -0.11
CA MET A 4 -14.56 -18.62 -0.14
C MET A 4 -13.77 -18.48 -1.43
N HIS A 5 -14.44 -18.07 -2.50
CA HIS A 5 -13.77 -17.58 -3.68
C HIS A 5 -12.90 -16.42 -3.24
N ARG A 6 -11.58 -16.61 -3.27
CA ARG A 6 -10.61 -15.54 -3.11
C ARG A 6 -10.94 -14.51 -4.19
N MET A 7 -11.36 -13.31 -3.80
CA MET A 7 -11.61 -12.26 -4.79
C MET A 7 -10.32 -12.02 -5.58
N GLU A 8 -10.39 -12.22 -6.89
CA GLU A 8 -9.32 -11.85 -7.79
C GLU A 8 -9.38 -10.35 -8.04
N LEU A 9 -8.20 -9.73 -8.12
CA LEU A 9 -8.12 -8.30 -8.39
C LEU A 9 -8.35 -8.05 -9.88
N ASP A 10 -9.59 -7.80 -10.24
CA ASP A 10 -9.91 -7.31 -11.58
C ASP A 10 -9.55 -5.82 -11.74
N LYS A 11 -9.71 -5.32 -12.97
CA LYS A 11 -9.36 -3.94 -13.31
C LYS A 11 -10.22 -2.91 -12.56
N GLU A 12 -11.49 -3.21 -12.32
CA GLU A 12 -12.42 -2.29 -11.67
C GLU A 12 -12.05 -2.14 -10.19
N LEU A 13 -11.88 -3.28 -9.50
CA LEU A 13 -11.44 -3.31 -8.11
C LEU A 13 -10.06 -2.67 -7.92
N LEU A 14 -9.13 -2.87 -8.86
CA LEU A 14 -7.82 -2.22 -8.83
C LEU A 14 -7.94 -0.69 -8.82
N GLU A 15 -8.78 -0.14 -9.70
CA GLU A 15 -9.01 1.32 -9.75
C GLU A 15 -9.72 1.82 -8.49
N THR A 16 -10.71 1.10 -7.97
CA THR A 16 -11.39 1.44 -6.71
C THR A 16 -10.41 1.49 -5.53
N LEU A 17 -9.52 0.48 -5.40
CA LEU A 17 -8.50 0.47 -4.35
C LEU A 17 -7.47 1.59 -4.56
N ALA A 18 -7.10 1.90 -5.80
CA ALA A 18 -6.13 2.95 -6.10
C ALA A 18 -6.67 4.34 -5.76
N GLU A 19 -7.94 4.60 -6.07
CA GLU A 19 -8.64 5.82 -5.66
C GLU A 19 -8.72 5.92 -4.14
N ALA A 20 -9.15 4.85 -3.46
CA ALA A 20 -9.19 4.79 -2.01
C ALA A 20 -7.82 5.07 -1.35
N ALA A 21 -6.74 4.52 -1.91
CA ALA A 21 -5.38 4.79 -1.42
C ALA A 21 -4.99 6.27 -1.54
N HIS A 22 -5.35 6.89 -2.67
CA HIS A 22 -5.12 8.32 -2.88
C HIS A 22 -5.94 9.18 -1.92
N GLU A 23 -7.19 8.81 -1.66
CA GLU A 23 -8.02 9.52 -0.70
C GLU A 23 -7.48 9.42 0.72
N VAL A 24 -7.05 8.23 1.15
CA VAL A 24 -6.41 8.03 2.46
C VAL A 24 -5.18 8.93 2.60
N PHE A 25 -4.34 8.98 1.56
CA PHE A 25 -3.20 9.89 1.51
C PHE A 25 -3.61 11.37 1.63
N CYS A 26 -4.66 11.78 0.92
CA CYS A 26 -5.18 13.14 1.00
C CYS A 26 -5.72 13.48 2.38
N ASP A 27 -6.44 12.55 3.01
CA ASP A 27 -6.98 12.72 4.36
C ASP A 27 -5.86 12.87 5.38
N ASP A 28 -4.81 12.05 5.29
CA ASP A 28 -3.63 12.15 6.16
C ASP A 28 -2.85 13.45 5.96
N LEU A 29 -2.78 13.96 4.73
CA LEU A 29 -2.19 15.26 4.45
C LEU A 29 -3.03 16.40 5.04
N ARG A 30 -4.35 16.37 4.84
CA ARG A 30 -5.28 17.38 5.40
C ARG A 30 -5.24 17.39 6.91
N ALA A 31 -5.20 16.22 7.56
CA ALA A 31 -5.05 16.09 9.01
C ALA A 31 -3.75 16.72 9.53
N ARG A 32 -2.67 16.68 8.74
CA ARG A 32 -1.39 17.38 9.03
C ARG A 32 -1.41 18.87 8.69
N GLY A 33 -2.54 19.39 8.21
CA GLY A 33 -2.77 20.79 7.84
C GLY A 33 -2.29 21.16 6.44
N TYR A 34 -2.07 20.18 5.56
CA TYR A 34 -1.75 20.48 4.16
C TYR A 34 -2.97 20.97 3.39
N LYS A 35 -2.72 21.88 2.45
CA LYS A 35 -3.71 22.42 1.52
C LYS A 35 -3.29 22.17 0.08
N TYR A 36 -4.26 22.17 -0.82
CA TYR A 36 -3.99 22.12 -2.25
C TYR A 36 -3.17 23.33 -2.72
N GLY A 37 -2.29 23.10 -3.68
CA GLY A 37 -1.69 24.14 -4.50
C GLY A 37 -0.85 23.52 -5.62
N PRO A 38 -0.65 24.22 -6.74
CA PRO A 38 -0.13 23.63 -7.99
C PRO A 38 1.30 23.07 -7.87
N ILE A 39 2.05 23.48 -6.85
CA ILE A 39 3.43 23.07 -6.60
C ILE A 39 3.55 22.64 -5.14
N THR A 40 4.00 21.41 -4.91
CA THR A 40 4.26 20.88 -3.56
C THR A 40 5.36 21.67 -2.87
N ARG A 41 5.04 22.19 -1.67
CA ARG A 41 5.95 22.96 -0.81
C ARG A 41 5.74 22.52 0.64
N LYS A 42 6.58 21.58 1.10
CA LYS A 42 6.48 20.98 2.44
C LYS A 42 6.50 22.02 3.56
N ASN A 43 7.40 23.00 3.47
CA ASN A 43 7.53 24.10 4.44
C ASN A 43 6.28 24.99 4.54
N LYS A 44 5.47 25.07 3.48
CA LYS A 44 4.23 25.84 3.45
C LYS A 44 2.98 24.97 3.65
N LYS A 45 3.16 23.67 3.92
CA LYS A 45 2.08 22.67 3.97
C LYS A 45 1.18 22.75 2.72
N VAL A 46 1.80 22.76 1.53
CA VAL A 46 1.08 22.74 0.24
C VAL A 46 1.46 21.47 -0.52
N HIS A 47 0.47 20.78 -1.11
CA HIS A 47 0.69 19.58 -1.92
C HIS A 47 -0.13 19.61 -3.22
N SER A 48 0.51 19.29 -4.35
CA SER A 48 -0.11 19.30 -5.70
C SER A 48 -1.13 18.21 -5.93
N SER A 49 -0.95 17.06 -5.28
CA SER A 49 -1.86 15.92 -5.39
C SER A 49 -3.08 16.01 -4.48
N LEU A 50 -3.28 17.09 -3.71
CA LEU A 50 -4.49 17.29 -2.90
C LEU A 50 -5.70 17.69 -3.76
N LYS A 51 -6.12 16.81 -4.65
CA LYS A 51 -7.21 16.96 -5.62
C LYS A 51 -7.83 15.59 -5.91
N PRO A 52 -9.02 15.52 -6.57
CA PRO A 52 -9.67 14.24 -6.88
C PRO A 52 -8.74 13.28 -7.66
N TYR A 53 -8.90 11.97 -7.43
CA TYR A 53 -8.10 10.93 -8.08
C TYR A 53 -8.17 11.03 -9.61
N ALA A 54 -9.36 11.28 -10.15
CA ALA A 54 -9.60 11.45 -11.58
C ALA A 54 -8.73 12.55 -12.23
N GLU A 55 -8.36 13.59 -11.47
CA GLU A 55 -7.57 14.75 -11.92
C GLU A 55 -6.04 14.57 -11.73
N LEU A 56 -5.61 13.41 -11.24
CA LEU A 56 -4.19 13.10 -11.12
C LEU A 56 -3.58 12.84 -12.51
N PRO A 57 -2.29 13.19 -12.69
CA PRO A 57 -1.57 12.74 -13.87
C PRO A 57 -1.39 11.21 -13.83
N GLU A 58 -1.35 10.58 -15.00
CA GLU A 58 -1.35 9.11 -15.12
C GLU A 58 -0.19 8.43 -14.39
N ASN A 59 0.97 9.07 -14.26
CA ASN A 59 2.08 8.53 -13.49
C ASN A 59 1.78 8.44 -11.97
N GLU A 60 0.96 9.36 -11.43
CA GLU A 60 0.54 9.33 -10.02
C GLU A 60 -0.59 8.30 -9.82
N LYS A 61 -1.52 8.17 -10.78
CA LYS A 61 -2.52 7.08 -10.75
C LYS A 61 -1.86 5.71 -10.80
N GLU A 62 -0.86 5.56 -11.66
CA GLU A 62 -0.06 4.34 -11.77
C GLU A 62 0.70 4.04 -10.48
N GLN A 63 1.19 5.06 -9.77
CA GLN A 63 1.79 4.87 -8.46
C GLN A 63 0.78 4.31 -7.45
N ASN A 64 -0.44 4.87 -7.41
CA ASN A 64 -1.50 4.38 -6.53
C ASN A 64 -1.90 2.93 -6.86
N ARG A 65 -2.08 2.60 -8.16
CA ARG A 65 -2.31 1.21 -8.61
C ARG A 65 -1.22 0.27 -8.14
N ASN A 66 0.04 0.66 -8.30
CA ASN A 66 1.17 -0.15 -7.85
C ASN A 66 1.19 -0.35 -6.33
N ASN A 67 0.76 0.63 -5.53
CA ASN A 67 0.68 0.47 -4.08
C ASN A 67 -0.35 -0.60 -3.68
N VAL A 68 -1.48 -0.69 -4.39
CA VAL A 68 -2.60 -1.56 -3.99
C VAL A 68 -2.66 -2.90 -4.70
N LYS A 69 -2.02 -3.05 -5.88
CA LYS A 69 -2.12 -4.26 -6.72
C LYS A 69 -1.78 -5.58 -6.03
N ASP A 70 -0.96 -5.49 -4.98
CA ASP A 70 -0.45 -6.65 -4.26
C ASP A 70 -1.15 -6.87 -2.91
N ILE A 71 -2.13 -6.04 -2.56
CA ILE A 71 -2.94 -6.22 -1.34
C ILE A 71 -3.51 -7.65 -1.25
N PRO A 72 -4.12 -8.24 -2.29
CA PRO A 72 -4.67 -9.60 -2.20
C PRO A 72 -3.63 -10.67 -1.84
N ASN A 73 -2.42 -10.56 -2.39
CA ASN A 73 -1.33 -11.49 -2.10
C ASN A 73 -0.83 -11.33 -0.66
N LYS A 74 -0.70 -10.08 -0.20
CA LYS A 74 -0.37 -9.77 1.19
C LYS A 74 -1.39 -10.39 2.13
N LEU A 75 -2.68 -10.12 1.93
CA LEU A 75 -3.76 -10.70 2.74
C LEU A 75 -3.69 -12.23 2.77
N ALA A 76 -3.57 -12.87 1.60
CA ALA A 76 -3.47 -14.32 1.50
C ALA A 76 -2.26 -14.87 2.28
N SER A 77 -1.12 -14.19 2.26
CA SER A 77 0.11 -14.64 2.94
C SER A 77 0.03 -14.64 4.47
N VAL A 78 -0.85 -13.81 5.04
CA VAL A 78 -1.14 -13.76 6.48
C VAL A 78 -2.50 -14.38 6.82
N GLY A 79 -3.11 -15.11 5.88
CA GLY A 79 -4.34 -15.85 6.14
C GLY A 79 -5.58 -14.97 6.27
N TYR A 80 -5.65 -13.87 5.52
CA TYR A 80 -6.85 -13.04 5.39
C TYR A 80 -7.50 -13.23 4.02
N ALA A 81 -8.82 -13.09 3.98
CA ALA A 81 -9.59 -12.93 2.74
C ALA A 81 -10.14 -11.51 2.62
N LEU A 82 -10.13 -11.00 1.40
CA LEU A 82 -10.80 -9.74 1.02
C LEU A 82 -12.27 -10.03 0.74
N LEU A 83 -13.17 -9.25 1.34
CA LEU A 83 -14.62 -9.36 1.14
C LEU A 83 -15.25 -7.97 1.02
N PRO A 84 -16.39 -7.82 0.31
CA PRO A 84 -17.18 -6.60 0.40
C PRO A 84 -17.58 -6.35 1.86
N ALA A 85 -17.45 -5.12 2.34
CA ALA A 85 -17.82 -4.78 3.70
C ALA A 85 -19.35 -4.88 3.86
N ARG A 86 -19.80 -5.52 4.95
CA ARG A 86 -21.17 -5.34 5.44
C ARG A 86 -21.23 -4.03 6.23
N SER A 87 -22.39 -3.37 6.21
CA SER A 87 -22.56 -2.05 6.83
C SER A 87 -22.15 -2.10 8.31
N ASP A 88 -21.10 -1.35 8.67
CA ASP A 88 -20.48 -1.16 10.01
C ASP A 88 -19.21 -1.95 10.38
N GLU A 89 -18.74 -2.89 9.54
CA GLU A 89 -17.49 -3.61 9.82
C GLU A 89 -16.26 -2.72 9.60
N THR A 90 -15.56 -2.40 10.68
CA THR A 90 -14.21 -1.80 10.60
C THR A 90 -13.19 -2.91 10.43
N PRO A 91 -12.39 -2.95 9.35
CA PRO A 91 -11.40 -4.01 9.17
C PRO A 91 -10.40 -3.98 10.33
N SER A 92 -10.24 -5.12 11.02
CA SER A 92 -9.26 -5.24 12.10
C SER A 92 -7.86 -4.97 11.56
N GLY A 93 -6.97 -4.36 12.34
CA GLY A 93 -5.57 -4.19 11.92
C GLY A 93 -4.81 -5.52 11.84
N PHE A 94 -3.58 -5.45 11.34
CA PHE A 94 -2.61 -6.55 11.41
C PHE A 94 -1.91 -6.56 12.77
N SER A 95 -1.46 -7.73 13.23
CA SER A 95 -0.52 -7.82 14.36
C SER A 95 0.87 -7.29 13.99
N ASP A 96 1.72 -7.01 14.98
CA ASP A 96 3.09 -6.53 14.72
C ASP A 96 3.90 -7.54 13.88
N ASP A 97 3.79 -8.83 14.16
CA ASP A 97 4.46 -9.88 13.37
C ASP A 97 3.96 -9.94 11.92
N GLU A 98 2.66 -9.74 11.71
CA GLU A 98 2.08 -9.65 10.37
C GLU A 98 2.55 -8.39 9.66
N ILE A 99 2.63 -7.25 10.35
CA ILE A 99 3.16 -6.00 9.80
C ILE A 99 4.61 -6.21 9.33
N GLU A 100 5.47 -6.82 10.15
CA GLU A 100 6.86 -7.10 9.77
C GLU A 100 6.95 -7.99 8.53
N LYS A 101 6.18 -9.08 8.50
CA LYS A 101 6.15 -9.99 7.35
C LYS A 101 5.70 -9.29 6.08
N LEU A 102 4.58 -8.56 6.14
CA LEU A 102 3.99 -7.88 5.00
C LEU A 102 4.84 -6.72 4.50
N ALA A 103 5.52 -6.01 5.39
CA ALA A 103 6.43 -4.92 5.04
C ALA A 103 7.68 -5.48 4.32
N GLY A 104 8.23 -6.59 4.80
CA GLY A 104 9.29 -7.32 4.09
C GLY A 104 8.88 -7.75 2.69
N MET A 105 7.65 -8.29 2.53
CA MET A 105 7.11 -8.65 1.21
C MET A 105 6.96 -7.44 0.28
N GLU A 106 6.51 -6.28 0.80
CA GLU A 106 6.41 -5.05 0.00
C GLU A 106 7.78 -4.57 -0.49
N HIS A 107 8.78 -4.60 0.40
CA HIS A 107 10.16 -4.26 0.05
C HIS A 107 10.73 -5.21 -1.00
N GLU A 108 10.53 -6.52 -0.84
CA GLU A 108 10.95 -7.54 -1.82
C GLU A 108 10.29 -7.31 -3.19
N ARG A 109 8.99 -7.03 -3.21
CA ARG A 109 8.25 -6.71 -4.45
C ARG A 109 8.83 -5.46 -5.13
N TRP A 110 9.12 -4.40 -4.35
CA TRP A 110 9.74 -3.18 -4.88
C TRP A 110 11.15 -3.46 -5.42
N MET A 111 11.96 -4.24 -4.71
CA MET A 111 13.29 -4.65 -5.18
C MET A 111 13.21 -5.43 -6.49
N GLN A 112 12.27 -6.38 -6.59
CA GLN A 112 12.07 -7.15 -7.83
C GLN A 112 11.73 -6.24 -9.00
N GLN A 113 10.78 -5.30 -8.82
CA GLN A 113 10.45 -4.31 -9.85
C GLN A 113 11.66 -3.47 -10.27
N LYS A 114 12.54 -3.12 -9.32
CA LYS A 114 13.78 -2.41 -9.61
C LYS A 114 14.75 -3.28 -10.42
N PHE A 115 14.95 -4.54 -10.04
CA PHE A 115 15.81 -5.46 -10.79
C PHE A 115 15.29 -5.69 -12.22
N ASP A 116 13.99 -5.91 -12.38
CA ASP A 116 13.34 -6.12 -13.69
C ASP A 116 13.50 -4.91 -14.61
N THR A 117 13.58 -3.70 -14.03
CA THR A 117 13.81 -2.46 -14.77
C THR A 117 15.28 -2.08 -14.89
N GLY A 118 16.19 -3.01 -14.57
CA GLY A 118 17.63 -2.91 -14.77
C GLY A 118 18.38 -2.15 -13.68
N TRP A 119 17.79 -1.96 -12.50
CA TRP A 119 18.48 -1.36 -11.38
C TRP A 119 19.44 -2.35 -10.72
N ARG A 120 20.50 -1.81 -10.11
CA ARG A 120 21.51 -2.60 -9.39
C ARG A 120 21.83 -1.95 -8.05
N TYR A 121 22.25 -2.79 -7.11
CA TYR A 121 22.74 -2.31 -5.82
C TYR A 121 23.98 -1.42 -5.99
N ALA A 122 24.05 -0.34 -5.21
CA ALA A 122 25.28 0.42 -4.96
C ALA A 122 25.19 1.17 -3.64
N LYS A 123 26.33 1.45 -2.98
CA LYS A 123 26.38 2.19 -1.70
C LYS A 123 25.70 3.57 -1.73
N LYS A 124 25.56 4.18 -2.91
CA LYS A 124 24.87 5.47 -3.12
C LYS A 124 23.87 5.34 -4.26
N THR A 125 22.67 5.85 -4.05
CA THR A 125 21.64 5.91 -5.09
C THR A 125 22.07 6.87 -6.21
N ASN A 126 22.01 6.39 -7.45
CA ASN A 126 22.21 7.18 -8.66
C ASN A 126 21.11 6.81 -9.68
N LYS A 127 20.12 7.69 -9.81
CA LYS A 127 18.95 7.43 -10.67
C LYS A 127 19.31 7.35 -12.15
N LEU A 128 20.27 8.16 -12.62
CA LEU A 128 20.71 8.17 -14.02
C LEU A 128 21.38 6.85 -14.42
N LYS A 129 22.13 6.24 -13.50
CA LYS A 129 22.81 4.95 -13.71
C LYS A 129 21.99 3.74 -13.24
N LYS A 130 20.73 3.94 -12.83
CA LYS A 130 19.88 2.93 -12.20
C LYS A 130 20.57 2.20 -11.05
N LEU A 131 21.22 2.93 -10.15
CA LEU A 131 21.84 2.39 -8.93
C LEU A 131 21.03 2.79 -7.71
N HIS A 132 20.82 1.88 -6.76
CA HIS A 132 20.07 2.17 -5.54
C HIS A 132 20.68 1.52 -4.29
N LYS A 133 20.75 2.29 -3.19
CA LYS A 133 21.36 1.86 -1.92
C LYS A 133 20.49 0.88 -1.11
N GLU A 134 19.18 0.96 -1.29
CA GLU A 134 18.20 0.16 -0.55
C GLU A 134 17.90 -1.20 -1.20
N LEU A 135 18.60 -1.57 -2.29
CA LEU A 135 18.52 -2.91 -2.88
C LEU A 135 19.33 -3.92 -2.03
N VAL A 136 18.89 -4.10 -0.79
CA VAL A 136 19.44 -4.99 0.24
C VAL A 136 18.31 -5.74 0.91
N ALA A 137 18.62 -6.87 1.56
CA ALA A 137 17.64 -7.65 2.30
C ALA A 137 16.91 -6.81 3.37
N TRP A 138 15.64 -7.12 3.63
CA TRP A 138 14.77 -6.41 4.59
C TRP A 138 15.46 -6.10 5.91
N HIS A 139 16.04 -7.12 6.56
CA HIS A 139 16.73 -6.97 7.85
C HIS A 139 18.02 -6.13 7.81
N GLY A 140 18.58 -5.90 6.62
CA GLY A 140 19.74 -5.02 6.40
C GLY A 140 19.37 -3.58 6.03
N LEU A 141 18.08 -3.29 5.88
CA LEU A 141 17.56 -1.96 5.56
C LEU A 141 17.52 -1.08 6.83
N PRO A 142 17.85 0.22 6.77
CA PRO A 142 17.71 1.11 7.91
C PRO A 142 16.27 1.15 8.43
N HIS A 143 16.09 1.24 9.75
CA HIS A 143 14.76 1.24 10.37
C HIS A 143 13.83 2.33 9.83
N GLU A 144 14.35 3.52 9.51
CA GLU A 144 13.56 4.60 8.90
C GLU A 144 13.02 4.23 7.51
N GLU A 145 13.77 3.45 6.74
CA GLU A 145 13.36 2.98 5.43
C GLU A 145 12.35 1.83 5.57
N GLN A 146 12.58 0.89 6.50
CA GLN A 146 11.61 -0.16 6.85
C GLN A 146 10.26 0.43 7.29
N GLU A 147 10.28 1.52 8.06
CA GLU A 147 9.06 2.15 8.57
C GLU A 147 8.15 2.68 7.46
N LYS A 148 8.68 2.95 6.26
CA LYS A 148 7.87 3.34 5.10
C LYS A 148 7.00 2.19 4.63
N ASP A 149 7.57 0.99 4.49
CA ASP A 149 6.83 -0.21 4.08
C ASP A 149 5.83 -0.65 5.17
N ARG A 150 6.22 -0.57 6.45
CA ARG A 150 5.29 -0.79 7.57
C ARG A 150 4.13 0.19 7.54
N GLY A 151 4.40 1.46 7.26
CA GLY A 151 3.36 2.49 7.12
C GLY A 151 2.37 2.19 6.00
N LEU A 152 2.87 1.72 4.83
CA LEU A 152 2.02 1.28 3.73
C LEU A 152 1.11 0.11 4.15
N VAL A 153 1.69 -0.90 4.83
CA VAL A 153 0.94 -2.07 5.31
C VAL A 153 -0.12 -1.67 6.34
N ARG A 154 0.22 -0.83 7.32
CA ARG A 154 -0.74 -0.32 8.30
C ARG A 154 -1.87 0.50 7.67
N GLY A 155 -1.66 1.05 6.48
CA GLY A 155 -2.68 1.76 5.71
C GLY A 155 -3.71 0.86 5.04
N ILE A 156 -3.40 -0.42 4.77
CA ILE A 156 -4.27 -1.34 4.03
C ILE A 156 -5.70 -1.41 4.61
N PRO A 157 -5.93 -1.60 5.92
CA PRO A 157 -7.28 -1.68 6.48
C PRO A 157 -8.12 -0.42 6.16
N LYS A 158 -7.51 0.76 6.25
CA LYS A 158 -8.17 2.05 5.96
C LYS A 158 -8.48 2.21 4.48
N ILE A 159 -7.59 1.74 3.60
CA ILE A 159 -7.81 1.72 2.14
C ILE A 159 -8.99 0.82 1.80
N LEU A 160 -9.02 -0.41 2.34
CA LEU A 160 -10.11 -1.34 2.12
C LEU A 160 -11.45 -0.75 2.57
N ALA A 161 -11.50 -0.20 3.79
CA ALA A 161 -12.70 0.43 4.33
C ALA A 161 -13.21 1.57 3.43
N LYS A 162 -12.31 2.43 2.93
CA LYS A 162 -12.66 3.54 2.03
C LYS A 162 -13.19 3.03 0.68
N ALA A 163 -12.69 1.88 0.21
CA ALA A 163 -13.14 1.22 -1.01
C ALA A 163 -14.44 0.41 -0.84
N GLY A 164 -15.01 0.31 0.37
CA GLY A 164 -16.19 -0.52 0.64
C GLY A 164 -15.88 -2.01 0.84
N TYR A 165 -14.64 -2.34 1.22
CA TYR A 165 -14.16 -3.69 1.48
C TYR A 165 -13.68 -3.86 2.91
N THR A 166 -13.61 -5.10 3.35
CA THR A 166 -13.02 -5.52 4.62
C THR A 166 -12.07 -6.69 4.41
N MET A 167 -11.27 -6.99 5.44
CA MET A 167 -10.46 -8.18 5.49
C MET A 167 -10.83 -9.02 6.70
N VAL A 168 -11.02 -10.32 6.47
CA VAL A 168 -11.41 -11.27 7.52
C VAL A 168 -10.31 -12.29 7.68
N LYS A 169 -9.86 -12.48 8.92
CA LYS A 169 -8.90 -13.54 9.26
C LYS A 169 -9.58 -14.89 9.01
N LEU A 170 -8.98 -15.70 8.17
CA LEU A 170 -9.41 -17.07 7.94
C LEU A 170 -9.04 -17.88 9.18
N GLY A 171 -10.04 -18.21 9.99
CA GLY A 171 -9.84 -19.01 11.18
C GLY A 171 -9.28 -20.39 10.84
N GLN A 172 -8.32 -20.84 11.66
CA GLN A 172 -8.46 -22.19 12.18
C GLN A 172 -9.80 -22.23 12.92
N GLU A 173 -10.63 -23.22 12.63
CA GLU A 173 -11.99 -23.38 13.16
C GLU A 173 -12.09 -22.96 14.63
N SER A 174 -12.79 -21.86 14.91
CA SER A 174 -13.43 -21.68 16.21
C SER A 174 -14.58 -22.69 16.25
N ASN A 175 -14.31 -23.87 16.83
CA ASN A 175 -15.33 -24.80 17.26
C ASN A 175 -16.10 -24.16 18.41
N ASP A 176 -17.23 -23.53 18.10
CA ASP A 176 -18.33 -23.30 19.04
C ASP A 176 -19.53 -24.16 18.61
#